data_AF-A0A1F6T209-F1
#
_entry.id   AF-A0A1F6T209-F1
#
_cell.length_a   1.000
_cell.length_b   1.000
_cell.length_c   1.000
_cell.angle_alpha   90.00
_cell.angle_beta   90.00
_cell.angle_gamma   90.00
#
_symmetry.space_group_name_H-M   'P 1'
#
loop_
_entity.id
_entity.type
_entity.pdbx_description
1 polymer ?
#
loop_
_entity_poly.entity_id
_entity_poly.type
_entity_poly.pdbx_seq_one_letter_code
_entity_poly.pdbx_strand_id
1 'polypeptide(L)'
;MQRGRFRPEDRIMRHQIHLVTAGLVLGAALLAGSFGVEAGAPGPTVVGGKKALILVNREPPGVRCNNNMQVAAELQNTYKVPVVIIPQSLAGPGAKAPAVYYGDALLAVDGGDFNGMVNYTSLADVLEIEGIARQDKGGRLLEVKKEFDTLKSAIKAGGN
;
A
#
# COMPACT_ATOMS: atom_id res chain seq x y z
N MET A 1 1.73 -74.14 57.83
CA MET A 1 3.14 -74.06 57.41
C MET A 1 3.24 -74.45 55.93
N GLN A 2 3.29 -73.49 55.00
CA GLN A 2 3.74 -73.72 53.62
C GLN A 2 4.50 -72.50 53.13
N ARG A 3 5.65 -72.78 52.50
CA ARG A 3 6.62 -71.82 51.98
C ARG A 3 6.22 -71.39 50.56
N GLY A 4 6.48 -70.13 50.26
CA GLY A 4 7.19 -69.72 49.04
C GLY A 4 6.36 -69.33 47.83
N ARG A 5 6.51 -68.07 47.40
CA ARG A 5 7.21 -67.72 46.15
C ARG A 5 7.25 -66.19 45.98
N PHE A 6 8.43 -65.62 46.18
CA PHE A 6 8.78 -64.29 45.65
C PHE A 6 8.81 -64.39 44.12
N ARG A 7 8.05 -63.54 43.43
CA ARG A 7 8.07 -63.45 41.96
C ARG A 7 9.22 -62.52 41.51
N PRO A 8 9.86 -62.78 40.35
CA PRO A 8 11.08 -62.08 39.93
C PRO A 8 10.81 -60.78 39.12
N GLU A 9 9.58 -60.27 39.12
CA GLU A 9 9.12 -59.26 38.15
C GLU A 9 9.28 -57.81 38.64
N ASP A 10 9.60 -57.58 39.92
CA ASP A 10 9.60 -56.22 40.52
C ASP A 10 10.94 -55.46 40.39
N ARG A 11 11.88 -55.98 39.59
CA ARG A 11 13.25 -55.42 39.45
C ARG A 11 13.52 -54.76 38.09
N ILE A 12 12.51 -54.22 37.43
CA ILE A 12 12.67 -53.52 36.13
C ILE A 12 11.90 -52.20 36.12
N MET A 13 12.00 -51.39 37.18
CA MET A 13 11.33 -50.07 37.21
C MET A 13 12.13 -49.00 37.96
N ARG A 14 13.46 -48.93 37.79
CA ARG A 14 14.24 -47.85 38.42
C ARG A 14 15.34 -47.18 37.59
N HIS A 15 15.54 -47.51 36.31
CA HIS A 15 16.68 -46.97 35.54
C HIS A 15 16.36 -46.43 34.14
N GLN A 16 15.10 -46.11 33.83
CA GLN A 16 14.67 -45.66 32.49
C GLN A 16 13.81 -44.38 32.53
N ILE A 17 14.14 -43.39 33.37
CA ILE A 17 13.33 -42.15 33.52
C ILE A 17 14.13 -40.84 33.32
N HIS A 18 15.43 -40.91 33.00
CA HIS A 18 16.25 -39.69 32.88
C HIS A 18 16.86 -39.41 31.49
N LEU A 19 16.45 -40.12 30.43
CA LEU A 19 17.09 -39.99 29.12
C LEU A 19 16.17 -39.66 27.94
N VAL A 20 14.94 -39.21 28.17
CA VAL A 20 14.00 -38.84 27.08
C VAL A 20 13.65 -37.35 27.06
N THR A 21 14.07 -36.56 28.05
CA THR A 21 13.78 -35.11 28.11
C THR A 21 14.75 -34.21 27.34
N ALA A 22 15.80 -34.76 26.71
CA ALA A 22 16.81 -33.97 25.97
C ALA A 22 16.59 -33.90 24.44
N GLY A 23 15.48 -34.43 23.92
CA GLY A 23 15.25 -34.58 22.47
C GLY A 23 14.19 -33.67 21.84
N LEU A 24 13.55 -32.75 22.59
CA LEU A 24 12.35 -32.03 22.12
C LEU A 24 12.43 -30.50 22.20
N VAL A 25 13.60 -29.90 21.94
CA VAL A 25 13.71 -28.42 21.88
C VAL A 25 14.31 -27.90 20.57
N LEU A 26 14.73 -28.77 19.64
CA LEU A 26 15.51 -28.35 18.46
C LEU A 26 14.77 -28.46 17.11
N GLY A 27 13.47 -28.11 17.05
CA GLY A 27 12.66 -28.34 15.84
C GLY A 27 11.62 -27.29 15.47
N ALA A 28 11.63 -26.07 16.02
CA ALA A 28 10.55 -25.09 15.80
C ALA A 28 11.02 -23.69 15.35
N ALA A 29 12.18 -23.56 14.70
CA ALA A 29 12.77 -22.25 14.38
C ALA A 29 12.85 -21.90 12.88
N LEU A 30 12.00 -22.46 12.02
CA LEU A 30 12.07 -22.20 10.57
C LEU A 30 10.76 -21.71 9.91
N LEU A 31 9.88 -21.06 10.67
CA LEU A 31 8.87 -20.17 10.10
C LEU A 31 9.32 -18.71 10.29
N ALA A 32 10.49 -18.36 9.75
CA ALA A 32 10.79 -16.98 9.40
C ALA A 32 9.94 -16.65 8.17
N GLY A 33 8.66 -16.33 8.39
CA GLY A 33 7.88 -15.62 7.40
C GLY A 33 8.65 -14.36 7.03
N SER A 34 9.01 -14.22 5.75
CA SER A 34 9.43 -12.94 5.21
C SER A 34 8.23 -12.01 5.26
N PHE A 35 8.02 -11.37 6.40
CA PHE A 35 7.23 -10.16 6.45
C PHE A 35 8.04 -9.16 5.64
N GLY A 36 7.64 -8.93 4.38
CA GLY A 36 8.02 -7.71 3.71
C GLY A 36 7.60 -6.60 4.65
N VAL A 37 8.57 -5.83 5.15
CA VAL A 37 8.27 -4.56 5.80
C VAL A 37 7.62 -3.74 4.70
N GLU A 38 6.28 -3.71 4.67
CA GLU A 38 5.52 -2.72 3.93
C GLU A 38 5.97 -1.38 4.51
N ALA A 39 6.97 -0.79 3.87
CA ALA A 39 7.38 0.55 4.19
C ALA A 39 6.14 1.42 3.96
N GLY A 40 5.63 2.03 5.03
CA GLY A 40 4.45 2.89 4.97
C GLY A 40 4.64 4.02 3.97
N ALA A 41 3.54 4.73 3.67
CA ALA A 41 3.55 5.80 2.69
C ALA A 41 4.71 6.80 2.93
N PRO A 42 5.51 7.11 1.91
CA PRO A 42 6.62 8.04 2.08
C PRO A 42 6.13 9.47 2.31
N GLY A 43 6.84 10.22 3.14
CA GLY A 43 6.54 11.63 3.40
C GLY A 43 5.33 11.86 4.33
N PRO A 44 4.76 13.08 4.34
CA PRO A 44 3.69 13.44 5.27
C PRO A 44 2.34 12.86 4.82
N THR A 45 1.86 11.86 5.55
CA THR A 45 0.55 11.22 5.33
C THR A 45 -0.63 12.09 5.78
N VAL A 46 -0.36 13.11 6.59
CA VAL A 46 -1.32 14.13 7.01
C VAL A 46 -0.73 15.53 6.79
N VAL A 47 -1.47 16.40 6.11
CA VAL A 47 -1.11 17.79 5.86
C VAL A 47 -2.26 18.69 6.28
N GLY A 48 -2.01 19.64 7.18
CA GLY A 48 -3.05 20.55 7.68
C GLY A 48 -4.23 19.82 8.36
N GLY A 49 -3.95 18.70 9.05
CA GLY A 49 -4.97 17.89 9.71
C GLY A 49 -5.82 17.01 8.78
N LYS A 50 -5.46 16.91 7.48
CA LYS A 50 -6.15 16.08 6.49
C LYS A 50 -5.22 15.03 5.91
N LYS A 51 -5.72 13.81 5.68
CA LYS A 51 -4.98 12.77 4.94
C LYS A 51 -4.59 13.31 3.56
N ALA A 52 -3.34 13.08 3.16
CA ALA A 52 -2.80 13.53 1.88
C ALA A 52 -2.87 12.42 0.82
N LEU A 53 -3.09 12.82 -0.43
CA LEU A 53 -2.86 11.98 -1.60
C LEU A 53 -1.37 12.07 -1.96
N ILE A 54 -0.63 11.00 -1.74
CA ILE A 54 0.82 10.95 -1.98
C ILE A 54 1.09 10.21 -3.28
N LEU A 55 1.82 10.84 -4.18
CA LEU A 55 2.27 10.26 -5.45
C LEU A 55 3.78 10.06 -5.42
N VAL A 56 4.24 8.81 -5.51
CA VAL A 56 5.65 8.50 -5.76
C VAL A 56 5.86 8.40 -7.27
N ASN A 57 6.65 9.33 -7.80
CA ASN A 57 6.89 9.43 -9.24
C ASN A 57 8.30 8.98 -9.60
N ARG A 58 8.50 8.51 -10.83
CA ARG A 58 9.84 8.33 -11.38
C ARG A 58 10.37 9.67 -11.87
N GLU A 59 11.69 9.86 -11.80
CA GLU A 59 12.38 11.00 -12.44
C GLU A 59 13.20 10.48 -13.64
N PRO A 60 12.93 10.92 -14.88
CA PRO A 60 11.77 11.72 -15.31
C PRO A 60 10.45 10.92 -15.26
N PRO A 61 9.29 11.60 -15.17
CA PRO A 61 8.01 10.92 -15.04
C PRO A 61 7.62 10.23 -16.36
N GLY A 62 7.34 8.93 -16.26
CA GLY A 62 6.76 8.16 -17.35
C GLY A 62 5.25 8.39 -17.50
N VAL A 63 4.64 7.74 -18.49
CA VAL A 63 3.20 7.88 -18.82
C VAL A 63 2.29 7.65 -17.61
N ARG A 64 2.57 6.62 -16.80
CA ARG A 64 1.77 6.28 -15.62
C ARG A 64 1.87 7.33 -14.50
N CYS A 65 3.06 7.87 -14.26
CA CYS A 65 3.25 8.98 -13.30
C CYS A 65 2.53 10.24 -13.77
N ASN A 66 2.61 10.57 -15.07
CA ASN A 66 1.90 11.70 -15.67
C ASN A 66 0.38 11.54 -15.57
N ASN A 67 -0.15 10.33 -15.74
CA ASN A 67 -1.57 10.06 -15.50
C ASN A 67 -1.97 10.41 -14.06
N ASN A 68 -1.26 9.87 -13.07
CA ASN A 68 -1.63 10.07 -11.66
C ASN A 68 -1.53 11.54 -11.24
N MET A 69 -0.54 12.29 -11.74
CA MET A 69 -0.45 13.74 -11.49
C MET A 69 -1.63 14.50 -12.08
N GLN A 70 -2.06 14.16 -13.31
CA GLN A 70 -3.23 14.79 -13.94
C GLN A 70 -4.50 14.48 -13.15
N VAL A 71 -4.70 13.22 -12.76
CA VAL A 71 -5.84 12.80 -11.92
C VAL A 71 -5.83 13.55 -10.58
N ALA A 72 -4.68 13.66 -9.91
CA ALA A 72 -4.57 14.39 -8.66
C ALA A 72 -4.88 15.88 -8.83
N ALA A 73 -4.41 16.50 -9.92
CA ALA A 73 -4.73 17.88 -10.24
C ALA A 73 -6.24 18.06 -10.48
N GLU A 74 -6.88 17.17 -11.24
CA GLU A 74 -8.33 17.17 -11.45
C GLU A 74 -9.09 17.04 -10.13
N LEU A 75 -8.67 16.14 -9.24
CA LEU A 75 -9.29 15.98 -7.92
C LEU A 75 -9.15 17.24 -7.06
N GLN A 76 -8.00 17.92 -7.07
CA GLN A 76 -7.82 19.16 -6.31
C GLN A 76 -8.71 20.32 -6.80
N ASN A 77 -9.17 20.27 -8.05
CA ASN A 77 -10.13 21.24 -8.58
C ASN A 77 -11.56 20.98 -8.07
N THR A 78 -11.83 19.82 -7.47
CA THR A 78 -13.15 19.42 -6.97
C THR A 78 -13.17 19.24 -5.45
N TYR A 79 -12.09 18.71 -4.85
CA TYR A 79 -11.98 18.35 -3.44
C TYR A 79 -10.88 19.13 -2.74
N LYS A 80 -11.09 19.45 -1.45
CA LYS A 80 -10.10 20.09 -0.57
C LYS A 80 -9.10 19.06 -0.03
N VAL A 81 -8.43 18.33 -0.94
CA VAL A 81 -7.45 17.27 -0.66
C VAL A 81 -6.00 17.78 -0.83
N PRO A 82 -5.11 17.59 0.17
CA PRO A 82 -3.69 17.84 0.01
C PRO A 82 -3.07 16.81 -0.95
N VAL A 83 -2.25 17.25 -1.89
CA VAL A 83 -1.48 16.38 -2.78
C VAL A 83 0.01 16.58 -2.51
N VAL A 84 0.73 15.48 -2.34
CA VAL A 84 2.19 15.46 -2.13
C VAL A 84 2.80 14.63 -3.24
N ILE A 85 3.72 15.22 -4.00
CA ILE A 85 4.45 14.50 -5.05
C ILE A 85 5.87 14.30 -4.54
N ILE A 86 6.31 13.04 -4.50
CA ILE A 86 7.60 12.63 -3.98
C ILE A 86 8.39 11.98 -5.11
N PRO A 87 9.58 12.49 -5.42
CA PRO A 87 10.51 11.81 -6.31
C PRO A 87 10.86 10.40 -5.80
N GLN A 88 10.93 9.38 -6.66
CA GLN A 88 11.29 8.01 -6.27
C GLN A 88 12.65 7.99 -5.56
N SER A 89 13.59 8.81 -6.04
CA SER A 89 14.90 8.99 -5.45
C SER A 89 14.87 9.51 -3.99
N LEU A 90 13.77 10.14 -3.56
CA LEU A 90 13.57 10.68 -2.21
C LEU A 90 12.53 9.91 -1.38
N ALA A 91 11.86 8.91 -1.96
CA ALA A 91 10.82 8.13 -1.30
C ALA A 91 11.39 7.03 -0.37
N GLY A 92 12.71 6.88 -0.31
CA GLY A 92 13.41 5.91 0.54
C GLY A 92 13.83 4.63 -0.19
N PRO A 93 14.66 3.79 0.44
CA PRO A 93 15.16 2.57 -0.16
C PRO A 93 14.02 1.59 -0.54
N GLY A 94 14.07 1.07 -1.76
CA GLY A 94 13.07 0.09 -2.24
C GLY A 94 11.73 0.71 -2.64
N ALA A 95 11.55 2.03 -2.56
CA ALA A 95 10.35 2.70 -3.03
C ALA A 95 10.11 2.41 -4.51
N LYS A 96 8.90 1.98 -4.84
CA LYS A 96 8.47 1.72 -6.21
C LYS A 96 7.81 2.96 -6.80
N ALA A 97 7.99 3.16 -8.10
CA ALA A 97 7.33 4.23 -8.83
C ALA A 97 6.82 3.72 -10.19
N PRO A 98 5.57 4.05 -10.57
CA PRO A 98 4.60 4.85 -9.82
C PRO A 98 4.05 4.15 -8.56
N ALA A 99 3.75 4.92 -7.52
CA ALA A 99 2.92 4.48 -6.40
C ALA A 99 1.98 5.61 -5.94
N VAL A 100 0.79 5.25 -5.44
CA VAL A 100 -0.24 6.18 -4.99
C VAL A 100 -0.74 5.75 -3.63
N TYR A 101 -0.69 6.66 -2.66
CA TYR A 101 -1.19 6.45 -1.30
C TYR A 101 -2.23 7.50 -0.94
N TYR A 102 -3.15 7.15 -0.06
CA TYR A 102 -4.02 8.11 0.62
C TYR A 102 -3.89 7.96 2.14
N GLY A 103 -3.28 8.95 2.78
CA GLY A 103 -2.74 8.76 4.12
C GLY A 103 -1.72 7.62 4.11
N ASP A 104 -1.89 6.65 5.00
CA ASP A 104 -1.03 5.46 5.08
C ASP A 104 -1.47 4.32 4.15
N ALA A 105 -2.63 4.43 3.49
CA ALA A 105 -3.18 3.37 2.66
C ALA A 105 -2.57 3.38 1.25
N LEU A 106 -1.94 2.27 0.85
CA LEU A 106 -1.48 2.06 -0.52
C LEU A 106 -2.67 1.75 -1.44
N LEU A 107 -2.85 2.56 -2.49
CA LEU A 107 -3.94 2.43 -3.44
C LEU A 107 -3.51 1.81 -4.77
N ALA A 108 -2.28 2.08 -5.21
CA ALA A 108 -1.71 1.51 -6.43
C ALA A 108 -0.18 1.52 -6.38
N VAL A 109 0.48 0.50 -6.94
CA VAL A 109 1.95 0.42 -7.02
C VAL A 109 2.44 -0.30 -8.27
N ASP A 110 3.59 0.13 -8.79
CA ASP A 110 4.26 -0.51 -9.93
C ASP A 110 4.52 -2.01 -9.67
N GLY A 111 4.08 -2.85 -10.61
CA GLY A 111 4.15 -4.30 -10.48
C GLY A 111 3.23 -4.90 -9.40
N GLY A 112 2.30 -4.13 -8.84
CA GLY A 112 1.25 -4.57 -7.93
C GLY A 112 -0.11 -4.00 -8.33
N ASP A 113 -0.88 -3.54 -7.34
CA ASP A 113 -2.25 -3.06 -7.55
C ASP A 113 -2.32 -1.95 -8.60
N PHE A 114 -3.22 -2.17 -9.57
CA PHE A 114 -3.46 -1.33 -10.75
C PHE A 114 -2.19 -0.97 -11.55
N ASN A 115 -1.11 -1.72 -11.36
CA ASN A 115 0.22 -1.43 -11.89
C ASN A 115 0.65 0.04 -11.67
N GLY A 116 0.28 0.58 -10.50
CA GLY A 116 0.62 1.92 -10.05
C GLY A 116 -0.13 3.04 -10.76
N MET A 117 -1.28 2.76 -11.40
CA MET A 117 -2.16 3.80 -11.93
C MET A 117 -3.47 3.88 -11.18
N VAL A 118 -4.00 5.09 -11.08
CA VAL A 118 -5.34 5.37 -10.57
C VAL A 118 -6.12 6.16 -11.61
N ASN A 119 -7.45 6.13 -11.53
CA ASN A 119 -8.31 7.00 -12.30
C ASN A 119 -9.08 7.96 -11.37
N TYR A 120 -9.71 8.98 -11.97
CA TYR A 120 -10.46 9.97 -11.22
C TYR A 120 -11.54 9.35 -10.34
N THR A 121 -12.35 8.45 -10.90
CA THR A 121 -13.49 7.83 -10.20
C THR A 121 -13.04 7.07 -8.96
N SER A 122 -12.02 6.20 -9.09
CA SER A 122 -11.55 5.39 -7.95
C SER A 122 -11.06 6.24 -6.78
N LEU A 123 -10.39 7.36 -7.06
CA LEU A 123 -9.93 8.26 -6.01
C LEU A 123 -11.05 9.16 -5.49
N ALA A 124 -11.97 9.62 -6.35
CA ALA A 124 -13.14 10.37 -5.93
C ALA A 124 -13.99 9.55 -4.95
N ASP A 125 -14.21 8.26 -5.23
CA ASP A 125 -14.95 7.35 -4.35
C ASP A 125 -14.28 7.25 -2.96
N VAL A 126 -12.95 7.13 -2.91
CA VAL A 126 -12.19 7.12 -1.64
C VAL A 126 -12.40 8.44 -0.88
N LEU A 127 -12.31 9.59 -1.55
CA LEU A 127 -12.50 10.90 -0.92
C LEU A 127 -13.94 11.13 -0.45
N GLU A 128 -14.93 10.64 -1.20
CA GLU A 128 -16.35 10.74 -0.84
C GLU A 128 -16.68 9.87 0.38
N ILE A 129 -16.16 8.63 0.43
CA ILE A 129 -16.29 7.74 1.59
C ILE A 129 -15.67 8.37 2.85
N GLU A 130 -14.53 9.04 2.70
CA GLU A 130 -13.84 9.74 3.80
C GLU A 130 -14.46 11.12 4.11
N GLY A 131 -15.54 11.50 3.43
CA GLY A 131 -16.28 12.73 3.70
C GLY A 131 -15.49 14.00 3.40
N ILE A 132 -14.56 13.96 2.44
CA ILE A 132 -13.71 15.10 2.10
C ILE A 132 -14.56 16.22 1.46
N ALA A 133 -14.49 17.40 2.08
CA ALA A 133 -15.21 18.57 1.59
C ALA A 133 -14.80 18.95 0.16
N ARG A 134 -15.80 19.33 -0.63
CA ARG A 134 -15.60 19.88 -1.97
C ARG A 134 -15.06 21.32 -1.92
N GLN A 135 -14.47 21.76 -3.01
CA GLN A 135 -14.10 23.16 -3.21
C GLN A 135 -15.36 24.03 -3.29
N ASP A 136 -15.29 25.25 -2.75
CA ASP A 136 -16.45 26.17 -2.77
C ASP A 136 -16.71 26.73 -4.18
N LYS A 137 -15.68 26.71 -5.02
CA LYS A 137 -15.72 27.04 -6.44
C LYS A 137 -14.95 25.97 -7.20
N GLY A 138 -15.41 25.60 -8.39
CA GLY A 138 -14.65 24.72 -9.28
C GLY A 138 -13.29 25.34 -9.59
N GLY A 139 -12.24 24.53 -9.59
CA GLY A 139 -10.91 25.02 -9.95
C GLY A 139 -10.75 25.27 -11.47
N ARG A 140 -9.70 25.99 -11.84
CA ARG A 140 -9.45 26.46 -13.21
C ARG A 140 -9.40 25.36 -14.27
N LEU A 141 -9.01 24.13 -13.92
CA LEU A 141 -8.98 23.02 -14.88
C LEU A 141 -10.39 22.66 -15.38
N LEU A 142 -11.42 22.88 -14.55
CA LEU A 142 -12.81 22.65 -14.94
C LEU A 142 -13.35 23.78 -15.82
N GLU A 143 -12.89 25.02 -15.58
CA GLU A 143 -13.29 26.19 -16.37
C GLU A 143 -12.81 26.07 -17.82
N VAL A 144 -11.53 25.73 -18.04
CA VAL A 144 -10.90 25.69 -19.38
C VAL A 144 -11.26 24.45 -20.21
N LYS A 145 -11.93 23.47 -19.59
CA LYS A 145 -12.18 22.17 -20.21
C LYS A 145 -13.02 22.31 -21.48
N LYS A 146 -14.03 23.19 -21.44
CA LYS A 146 -14.94 23.41 -22.57
C LYS A 146 -14.23 24.02 -23.76
N GLU A 147 -13.41 25.04 -23.55
CA GLU A 147 -12.62 25.69 -24.60
C GLU A 147 -11.61 24.71 -25.18
N PHE A 148 -10.96 23.91 -24.33
CA PHE A 148 -10.02 22.88 -24.77
C PHE A 148 -10.70 21.82 -25.64
N ASP A 149 -11.86 21.30 -25.21
CA ASP A 149 -12.61 20.29 -25.97
C ASP A 149 -13.15 20.87 -27.29
N THR A 150 -13.54 22.14 -27.28
CA THR A 150 -13.94 22.88 -28.49
C THR A 150 -12.77 22.99 -29.46
N LEU A 151 -11.60 23.42 -28.99
CA LEU A 151 -10.38 23.53 -29.80
C LEU A 151 -9.97 22.18 -30.38
N LYS A 152 -9.97 21.13 -29.54
CA LYS A 152 -9.65 19.76 -29.96
C LYS A 152 -10.61 19.28 -31.04
N SER A 153 -11.89 19.62 -30.95
CA SER A 153 -12.89 19.26 -31.94
C SER A 153 -12.70 20.02 -33.25
N ALA A 154 -12.39 21.33 -33.18
CA ALA A 154 -12.08 22.14 -34.36
C ALA A 154 -10.84 21.63 -35.12
N ILE A 155 -9.78 21.24 -34.39
CA ILE A 155 -8.57 20.64 -34.99
C ILE A 155 -8.92 19.32 -35.70
N LYS A 156 -9.71 18.45 -35.06
CA LYS A 156 -10.14 17.18 -35.67
C LYS A 156 -11.01 17.37 -36.90
N ALA A 157 -11.83 18.43 -36.92
CA ALA A 157 -12.68 18.78 -38.05
C ALA A 157 -11.90 19.40 -39.23
N GLY A 158 -10.58 19.59 -39.08
CA GLY A 158 -9.71 20.04 -40.17
C GLY A 158 -9.64 21.55 -40.33
N GLY A 159 -9.82 22.32 -39.25
CA GLY A 159 -9.55 23.76 -39.12
C GLY A 159 -9.83 24.59 -40.39
N ASN A 160 -11.00 25.25 -40.44
CA ASN A 160 -11.45 26.12 -41.54
C ASN A 160 -10.33 26.77 -42.37
#